data_AF-X1JDE7-F1
#
_entry.id   AF-X1JDE7-F1
#
_cell.length_a   1.000
_cell.length_b   1.000
_cell.length_c   1.000
_cell.angle_alpha   90.00
_cell.angle_beta   90.00
_cell.angle_gamma   90.00
#
_symmetry.space_group_name_H-M   'P 1'
#
loop_
_entity.id
_entity.type
_entity.pdbx_description
1 polymer ?
#
loop_
_entity_poly.entity_id
_entity_poly.type
_entity_poly.pdbx_seq_one_letter_code
_entity_poly.pdbx_strand_id
1 'polypeptide(L)'
;RKYNLSLTQTLLFNATEMVFTVGENYQQIFRTINFLGLMYETDGTEIRVNGPVSLLKNTKRYGSSLAKLIPYITKSINWSIEAKIEMERGNEPRIFTFNLNSGDNIPLPMNEEKEIEFDSEVEEKFYKDLTLYASDWEIRREPTFIKAGNYVIIPDFGFYKDGITIFLEVVGFWTPEYIQKKINGSKYLLIIFSYSKHHFGSIK
;
A
#
# COMPACT_ATOMS: atom_id res chain seq x y z
N ARG A 1 6.70 -24.97 1.56
CA ARG A 1 5.85 -23.77 1.65
C ARG A 1 6.48 -22.69 2.50
N LYS A 2 6.46 -22.78 3.84
CA LYS A 2 7.05 -21.75 4.73
C LYS A 2 8.53 -21.44 4.44
N TYR A 3 9.35 -22.46 4.19
CA TYR A 3 10.76 -22.27 3.81
C TYR A 3 10.94 -21.41 2.54
N ASN A 4 10.22 -21.74 1.45
CA ASN A 4 10.30 -20.98 0.20
C ASN A 4 9.86 -19.53 0.39
N LEU A 5 8.80 -19.30 1.18
CA LEU A 5 8.37 -17.95 1.50
C LEU A 5 9.45 -17.18 2.26
N SER A 6 10.01 -17.76 3.32
CA SER A 6 11.06 -17.11 4.09
C SER A 6 12.29 -16.81 3.23
N LEU A 7 12.66 -17.70 2.31
CA LEU A 7 13.76 -17.49 1.38
C LEU A 7 13.48 -16.33 0.40
N THR A 8 12.31 -16.33 -0.23
CA THR A 8 11.87 -15.24 -1.13
C THR A 8 11.80 -13.91 -0.37
N GLN A 9 11.22 -13.89 0.83
CA GLN A 9 11.14 -12.69 1.66
C GLN A 9 12.53 -12.17 2.05
N THR A 10 13.45 -13.05 2.44
CA THR A 10 14.82 -12.67 2.80
C THR A 10 15.55 -12.05 1.62
N LEU A 11 15.38 -12.60 0.42
CA LEU A 11 15.93 -12.05 -0.81
C LEU A 11 15.39 -10.63 -1.10
N LEU A 12 14.09 -10.41 -0.84
CA LEU A 12 13.43 -9.13 -1.02
C LEU A 12 13.72 -8.10 0.09
N PHE A 13 14.43 -8.45 1.17
CA PHE A 13 14.81 -7.46 2.19
C PHE A 13 15.71 -6.34 1.67
N ASN A 14 16.41 -6.59 0.56
CA ASN A 14 17.20 -5.56 -0.13
C ASN A 14 16.52 -5.08 -1.43
N ALA A 15 15.22 -5.35 -1.60
CA ALA A 15 14.46 -4.84 -2.73
C ALA A 15 14.19 -3.34 -2.59
N THR A 16 14.36 -2.61 -3.69
CA THR A 16 14.10 -1.16 -3.77
C THR A 16 12.82 -0.83 -4.54
N GLU A 17 12.42 -1.74 -5.42
CA GLU A 17 11.22 -1.65 -6.25
C GLU A 17 10.64 -3.05 -6.46
N MET A 18 9.31 -3.15 -6.49
CA MET A 18 8.57 -4.34 -6.86
C MET A 18 7.47 -3.96 -7.85
N VAL A 19 7.36 -4.67 -8.96
CA VAL A 19 6.24 -4.59 -9.90
C VAL A 19 5.53 -5.93 -9.84
N PHE A 20 4.20 -5.92 -9.77
CA PHE A 20 3.43 -7.16 -9.79
C PHE A 20 2.12 -7.01 -10.54
N THR A 21 1.59 -8.15 -10.98
CA THR A 21 0.22 -8.30 -11.48
C THR A 21 -0.52 -9.29 -10.63
N VAL A 22 -1.84 -9.09 -10.49
CA VAL A 22 -2.76 -10.04 -9.85
C VAL A 22 -4.06 -10.08 -10.65
N GLY A 23 -4.76 -11.21 -10.61
CA GLY A 23 -6.10 -11.36 -11.20
C GLY A 23 -7.22 -10.96 -10.25
N GLU A 24 -7.00 -11.09 -8.94
CA GLU A 24 -7.97 -10.73 -7.91
C GLU A 24 -7.30 -10.21 -6.62
N ASN A 25 -8.09 -9.97 -5.57
CA ASN A 25 -7.63 -9.50 -4.25
C ASN A 25 -6.99 -8.11 -4.23
N TYR A 26 -7.24 -7.29 -5.24
CA TYR A 26 -6.74 -5.91 -5.33
C TYR A 26 -6.97 -5.13 -4.03
N GLN A 27 -8.20 -5.15 -3.49
CA GLN A 27 -8.55 -4.41 -2.28
C GLN A 27 -7.67 -4.82 -1.09
N GLN A 28 -7.55 -6.12 -0.81
CA GLN A 28 -6.72 -6.63 0.27
C GLN A 28 -5.23 -6.27 0.08
N ILE A 29 -4.73 -6.34 -1.15
CA ILE A 29 -3.35 -5.99 -1.48
C ILE A 29 -3.08 -4.51 -1.25
N PHE A 30 -3.93 -3.62 -1.77
CA PHE A 30 -3.74 -2.20 -1.60
C PHE A 30 -3.93 -1.72 -0.15
N ARG A 31 -4.86 -2.31 0.62
CA ARG A 31 -4.93 -2.14 2.08
C ARG A 31 -3.58 -2.46 2.71
N THR A 32 -3.01 -3.60 2.35
CA THR A 32 -1.72 -4.06 2.89
C THR A 32 -0.59 -3.10 2.50
N ILE A 33 -0.59 -2.59 1.26
CA ILE A 33 0.37 -1.59 0.78
C ILE A 33 0.29 -0.30 1.64
N ASN A 34 -0.93 0.20 1.88
CA ASN A 34 -1.16 1.38 2.73
C ASN A 34 -0.70 1.14 4.18
N PHE A 35 -1.11 0.02 4.78
CA PHE A 35 -0.71 -0.37 6.14
C PHE A 35 0.81 -0.48 6.30
N LEU A 36 1.49 -0.99 5.27
CA LEU A 36 2.94 -1.10 5.25
C LEU A 36 3.67 0.23 4.98
N GLY A 37 2.92 1.32 4.73
CA GLY A 37 3.45 2.64 4.42
C GLY A 37 4.21 2.70 3.10
N LEU A 38 3.81 1.86 2.14
CA LEU A 38 4.43 1.76 0.82
C LEU A 38 3.75 2.71 -0.17
N MET A 39 4.52 3.23 -1.13
CA MET A 39 3.94 4.00 -2.24
C MET A 39 3.73 3.11 -3.42
N TYR A 40 2.68 3.38 -4.20
CA TYR A 40 2.44 2.62 -5.42
C TYR A 40 1.92 3.49 -6.57
N GLU A 41 2.14 3.00 -7.78
CA GLU A 41 1.69 3.54 -9.06
C GLU A 41 1.03 2.39 -9.84
N THR A 42 -0.03 2.67 -10.59
CA THR A 42 -0.70 1.64 -11.40
C THR A 42 -1.47 2.24 -12.56
N ASP A 43 -1.38 1.58 -13.71
CA ASP A 43 -2.18 1.87 -14.90
C ASP A 43 -3.53 1.12 -14.90
N GLY A 44 -3.74 0.23 -13.92
CA GLY A 44 -4.88 -0.68 -13.79
C GLY A 44 -4.55 -2.13 -14.15
N THR A 45 -3.38 -2.40 -14.72
CA THR A 45 -2.91 -3.77 -15.05
C THR A 45 -1.70 -4.17 -14.22
N GLU A 46 -0.72 -3.28 -14.10
CA GLU A 46 0.47 -3.50 -13.28
C GLU A 46 0.46 -2.57 -12.07
N ILE A 47 0.93 -3.09 -10.93
CA ILE A 47 1.10 -2.33 -9.70
C ILE A 47 2.58 -2.26 -9.40
N ARG A 48 3.13 -1.04 -9.48
CA ARG A 48 4.52 -0.73 -9.11
C ARG A 48 4.52 -0.20 -7.69
N VAL A 49 5.26 -0.84 -6.80
CA VAL A 49 5.39 -0.47 -5.40
C VAL A 49 6.84 -0.13 -5.10
N ASN A 50 7.04 1.11 -4.64
CA ASN A 50 8.35 1.68 -4.37
C ASN A 50 8.42 2.25 -2.94
N GLY A 51 9.64 2.35 -2.41
CA GLY A 51 9.89 3.16 -1.23
C GLY A 51 9.89 4.67 -1.57
N PRO A 52 9.42 5.56 -0.68
CA PRO A 52 9.58 7.01 -0.85
C PRO A 52 11.03 7.41 -1.07
N VAL A 53 11.25 8.20 -2.13
CA VAL A 53 12.57 8.71 -2.59
C VAL A 53 13.30 9.47 -1.48
N SER A 54 12.57 10.12 -0.57
CA SER A 54 13.12 10.87 0.57
C SER A 54 13.72 9.98 1.68
N LEU A 55 13.47 8.66 1.66
CA LEU A 55 13.85 7.72 2.73
C LEU A 55 14.83 6.62 2.26
N LEU A 56 15.53 6.86 1.14
CA LEU A 56 16.59 6.00 0.56
C LEU A 56 17.74 5.64 1.52
N LYS A 57 17.80 6.21 2.74
CA LYS A 57 18.79 5.86 3.77
C LYS A 57 18.45 4.60 4.59
N ASN A 58 17.26 3.99 4.42
CA ASN A 58 16.82 2.82 5.19
C ASN A 58 16.19 1.71 4.31
N THR A 59 16.87 1.32 3.23
CA THR A 59 16.41 0.31 2.25
C THR A 59 15.98 -1.03 2.87
N LYS A 60 16.64 -1.50 3.94
CA LYS A 60 16.28 -2.76 4.63
C LYS A 60 14.89 -2.75 5.27
N ARG A 61 14.42 -1.60 5.79
CA ARG A 61 13.08 -1.51 6.39
C ARG A 61 12.00 -1.59 5.31
N TYR A 62 12.25 -1.02 4.14
CA TYR A 62 11.35 -1.07 2.99
C TYR A 62 11.32 -2.43 2.31
N GLY A 63 12.48 -3.05 2.08
CA GLY A 63 12.51 -4.41 1.53
C GLY A 63 11.78 -5.41 2.45
N SER A 64 11.86 -5.22 3.77
CA SER A 64 11.03 -5.99 4.71
C SER A 64 9.53 -5.74 4.54
N SER A 65 9.10 -4.50 4.32
CA SER A 65 7.70 -4.20 3.98
C SER A 65 7.29 -4.81 2.63
N LEU A 66 8.09 -4.66 1.57
CA LEU A 66 7.82 -5.28 0.26
C LEU A 66 7.68 -6.80 0.37
N ALA A 67 8.56 -7.45 1.14
CA ALA A 67 8.52 -8.89 1.38
C ALA A 67 7.21 -9.35 2.08
N LYS A 68 6.58 -8.48 2.88
CA LYS A 68 5.29 -8.79 3.53
C LYS A 68 4.10 -8.78 2.56
N LEU A 69 4.24 -8.23 1.34
CA LEU A 69 3.19 -8.28 0.32
C LEU A 69 3.08 -9.66 -0.36
N ILE A 70 4.16 -10.44 -0.38
CA ILE A 70 4.23 -11.73 -1.10
C ILE A 70 3.06 -12.67 -0.77
N PRO A 71 2.71 -12.92 0.50
CA PRO A 71 1.60 -13.81 0.84
C PRO A 71 0.23 -13.34 0.31
N TYR A 72 0.06 -12.03 0.11
CA TYR A 72 -1.18 -11.44 -0.41
C TYR A 72 -1.26 -11.52 -1.94
N ILE A 73 -0.15 -11.26 -2.62
CA ILE A 73 -0.05 -11.38 -4.08
C ILE A 73 -0.25 -12.84 -4.51
N THR A 74 0.42 -13.77 -3.82
CA THR A 74 0.40 -15.20 -4.15
C THR A 74 -0.88 -15.94 -3.75
N LYS A 75 -1.84 -15.23 -3.15
CA LYS A 75 -3.21 -15.72 -2.92
C LYS A 75 -4.05 -15.71 -4.19
N SER A 76 -3.70 -14.85 -5.16
CA SER A 76 -4.34 -14.82 -6.48
C SER A 76 -4.01 -16.09 -7.28
N ILE A 77 -4.92 -16.56 -8.13
CA ILE A 77 -4.70 -17.67 -9.07
C ILE A 77 -3.67 -17.26 -10.12
N ASN A 78 -3.85 -16.06 -10.67
CA ASN A 78 -2.95 -15.48 -11.66
C ASN A 78 -2.17 -14.34 -11.02
N TRP A 79 -0.84 -14.45 -11.01
CA TRP A 79 0.05 -13.40 -10.51
C TRP A 79 1.45 -13.48 -11.12
N SER A 80 2.13 -12.34 -11.15
CA SER A 80 3.55 -12.20 -11.46
C SER A 80 4.18 -11.15 -10.55
N ILE A 81 5.47 -11.31 -10.24
CA ILE A 81 6.28 -10.42 -9.41
C ILE A 81 7.63 -10.25 -10.10
N GLU A 82 8.02 -9.00 -10.30
CA GLU A 82 9.37 -8.57 -10.65
C GLU A 82 9.88 -7.66 -9.52
N ALA A 83 11.09 -7.89 -9.02
CA ALA A 83 11.69 -7.03 -7.99
C ALA A 83 13.13 -6.67 -8.34
N LYS A 84 13.49 -5.40 -8.09
CA LYS A 84 14.86 -4.91 -8.18
C LYS A 84 15.53 -4.98 -6.82
N ILE A 85 16.63 -5.71 -6.73
CA ILE A 85 17.32 -6.03 -5.49
C ILE A 85 18.74 -5.49 -5.55
N GLU A 86 19.09 -4.66 -4.57
CA GLU A 86 20.43 -4.10 -4.45
C GLU A 86 21.29 -5.03 -3.57
N MET A 87 22.41 -5.51 -4.12
CA MET A 87 23.34 -6.38 -3.40
C MET A 87 24.78 -6.01 -3.72
N GLU A 88 25.68 -6.18 -2.76
CA GLU A 88 27.11 -6.02 -2.99
C GLU A 88 27.69 -7.27 -3.65
N ARG A 89 28.43 -7.09 -4.74
CA ARG A 89 29.21 -8.15 -5.37
C ARG A 89 30.66 -7.68 -5.48
N GLY A 90 31.54 -8.23 -4.64
CA GLY A 90 32.94 -7.83 -4.60
C GLY A 90 33.16 -6.39 -4.15
N ASN A 91 32.41 -5.94 -3.13
CA ASN A 91 32.38 -4.57 -2.61
C ASN A 91 31.84 -3.49 -3.57
N GLU A 92 31.23 -3.89 -4.69
CA GLU A 92 30.51 -2.98 -5.59
C GLU A 92 29.00 -3.19 -5.47
N PRO A 93 28.19 -2.12 -5.32
CA PRO A 93 26.73 -2.22 -5.35
C PRO A 93 26.26 -2.60 -6.76
N ARG A 94 25.38 -3.60 -6.86
CA ARG A 94 24.75 -4.03 -8.10
C ARG A 94 23.26 -4.26 -7.91
N ILE A 95 22.49 -3.96 -8.96
CA ILE A 95 21.05 -4.22 -9.00
C ILE A 95 20.81 -5.51 -9.77
N PHE A 96 20.09 -6.44 -9.16
CA PHE A 96 19.62 -7.69 -9.75
C PHE A 96 18.11 -7.67 -9.91
N THR A 97 17.60 -8.32 -10.95
CA THR A 97 16.17 -8.52 -11.15
C THR A 97 15.78 -9.93 -10.71
N PHE A 98 14.81 -10.00 -9.81
CA PHE A 98 14.17 -11.24 -9.38
C PHE A 98 12.79 -11.34 -10.02
N ASN A 99 12.46 -12.49 -10.62
CA ASN A 99 11.19 -12.76 -11.26
C ASN A 99 10.56 -14.02 -10.69
N LEU A 100 9.25 -13.96 -10.47
CA LEU A 100 8.46 -15.09 -10.01
C LEU A 100 7.01 -14.97 -10.48
N ASN A 101 6.39 -16.06 -10.92
CA ASN A 101 5.00 -16.06 -11.37
C ASN A 101 4.24 -17.34 -10.95
N SER A 102 2.93 -17.28 -11.06
CA SER A 102 2.01 -18.39 -10.75
C SER A 102 2.31 -19.71 -11.50
N GLY A 103 2.93 -19.64 -12.69
CA GLY A 103 3.31 -20.80 -13.49
C GLY A 103 4.58 -21.53 -13.02
N ASP A 104 5.39 -20.92 -12.15
CA ASP A 104 6.65 -21.52 -11.66
C ASP A 104 6.41 -22.69 -10.68
N ASN A 105 5.14 -22.96 -10.31
CA ASN A 105 4.71 -24.05 -9.42
C ASN A 105 5.46 -24.10 -8.07
N ILE A 106 5.99 -22.95 -7.61
CA ILE A 106 6.67 -22.87 -6.32
C ILE A 106 5.61 -22.87 -5.21
N PRO A 107 5.62 -23.86 -4.31
CA PRO A 107 4.62 -23.93 -3.26
C PRO A 107 4.93 -22.85 -2.22
N LEU A 108 4.21 -21.75 -2.27
CA LEU A 108 4.20 -20.67 -1.28
C LEU A 108 2.98 -20.82 -0.35
N PRO A 109 3.09 -20.50 0.94
CA PRO A 109 1.95 -20.50 1.84
C PRO A 109 1.08 -19.29 1.54
N MET A 110 -0.22 -19.53 1.32
CA MET A 110 -1.23 -18.48 1.36
C MET A 110 -1.35 -17.99 2.81
N ASN A 111 -1.45 -16.68 3.00
CA ASN A 111 -1.70 -16.14 4.33
C ASN A 111 -3.14 -16.49 4.75
N GLU A 112 -3.31 -17.09 5.94
CA GLU A 112 -4.62 -17.34 6.55
C GLU A 112 -5.04 -16.20 7.50
N GLU A 113 -4.32 -15.08 7.49
CA GLU A 113 -4.61 -13.94 8.35
C GLU A 113 -6.03 -13.42 8.09
N LYS A 114 -6.81 -13.33 9.18
CA LYS A 114 -8.16 -12.77 9.18
C LYS A 114 -8.11 -11.34 8.68
N GLU A 115 -9.08 -10.97 7.83
CA GLU A 115 -9.31 -9.58 7.48
C GLU A 115 -9.54 -8.78 8.76
N ILE A 116 -8.57 -7.93 9.10
CA ILE A 116 -8.75 -6.96 10.18
C ILE A 116 -9.66 -5.88 9.61
N GLU A 117 -10.82 -5.66 10.25
CA GLU A 117 -11.77 -4.66 9.78
C GLU A 117 -11.14 -3.26 9.85
N PHE A 118 -10.50 -2.84 10.94
CA PHE A 118 -9.90 -1.50 11.09
C PHE A 118 -8.39 -1.57 11.25
N ASP A 119 -7.66 -0.76 10.49
CA ASP A 119 -6.19 -0.78 10.53
C ASP A 119 -5.61 0.02 11.72
N SER A 120 -6.44 0.85 12.35
CA SER A 120 -6.07 1.70 13.48
C SER A 120 -7.26 2.05 14.38
N GLU A 121 -6.98 2.29 15.66
CA GLU A 121 -7.97 2.83 16.63
C GLU A 121 -8.50 4.20 16.18
N VAL A 122 -7.70 4.96 15.41
CA VAL A 122 -8.09 6.25 14.85
C VAL A 122 -9.19 6.06 13.82
N GLU A 123 -9.02 5.15 12.87
CA GLU A 123 -10.06 4.84 11.88
C GLU A 123 -11.34 4.32 12.52
N GLU A 124 -11.21 3.41 13.48
CA GLU A 124 -12.36 2.82 14.17
C GLU A 124 -13.17 3.90 14.90
N LYS A 125 -12.48 4.77 15.64
CA LYS A 125 -13.11 5.90 16.32
C LYS A 125 -13.74 6.87 15.31
N PHE A 126 -13.02 7.18 14.23
CA PHE A 126 -13.50 8.09 13.20
C PHE A 126 -14.78 7.56 12.53
N TYR A 127 -14.83 6.28 12.19
CA TYR A 127 -16.02 5.65 11.63
C TYR A 127 -17.21 5.69 12.58
N LYS A 128 -16.99 5.39 13.87
CA LYS A 128 -18.03 5.48 14.91
C LYS A 128 -18.55 6.91 15.06
N ASP A 129 -17.66 7.89 15.14
CA ASP A 129 -18.04 9.30 15.28
C ASP A 129 -18.80 9.79 14.03
N LEU A 130 -18.31 9.45 12.82
CA LEU A 130 -18.96 9.85 11.57
C LEU A 130 -20.36 9.26 11.41
N THR A 131 -20.55 7.98 11.70
CA THR A 131 -21.86 7.33 11.59
C THR A 131 -22.87 7.93 12.57
N LEU A 132 -22.41 8.46 13.71
CA LEU A 132 -23.24 9.19 14.67
C LEU A 132 -23.61 10.61 14.19
N TYR A 133 -22.64 11.37 13.66
CA TYR A 133 -22.84 12.79 13.32
C TYR A 133 -23.35 13.04 11.90
N ALA A 134 -23.07 12.15 10.95
CA ALA A 134 -23.46 12.27 9.54
C ALA A 134 -24.50 11.20 9.17
N SER A 135 -25.53 11.04 10.00
CA SER A 135 -26.59 10.02 9.84
C SER A 135 -27.31 10.06 8.49
N ASP A 136 -27.35 11.22 7.84
CA ASP A 136 -28.01 11.41 6.54
C ASP A 136 -27.13 11.00 5.35
N TRP A 137 -25.89 10.59 5.61
CA TRP A 137 -24.94 10.15 4.59
C TRP A 137 -24.77 8.64 4.66
N GLU A 138 -24.76 7.99 3.51
CA GLU A 138 -24.28 6.61 3.44
C GLU A 138 -22.74 6.64 3.47
N ILE A 139 -22.16 6.04 4.52
CA ILE A 139 -20.72 5.97 4.71
C ILE A 139 -20.26 4.55 4.43
N ARG A 140 -19.45 4.37 3.39
CA ARG A 140 -18.82 3.09 3.07
C ARG A 140 -17.33 3.17 3.36
N ARG A 141 -16.79 2.13 3.98
CA ARG A 141 -15.35 1.97 4.12
C ARG A 141 -14.78 1.41 2.83
N GLU A 142 -13.63 1.94 2.44
CA GLU A 142 -12.91 1.55 1.23
C GLU A 142 -13.81 1.33 0.01
N PRO A 143 -14.56 2.37 -0.37
CA PRO A 143 -15.68 2.24 -1.28
C PRO A 143 -15.31 1.70 -2.65
N THR A 144 -14.14 2.09 -3.18
CA THR A 144 -13.66 1.75 -4.53
C THR A 144 -12.25 2.33 -4.76
N PHE A 145 -11.61 1.93 -5.85
CA PHE A 145 -10.37 2.51 -6.36
C PHE A 145 -10.66 3.76 -7.19
N ILE A 146 -9.93 4.84 -6.97
CA ILE A 146 -10.03 6.08 -7.75
C ILE A 146 -8.76 6.24 -8.57
N LYS A 147 -8.91 6.32 -9.89
CA LYS A 147 -7.78 6.69 -10.77
C LYS A 147 -7.47 8.17 -10.61
N ALA A 148 -6.21 8.43 -10.29
CA ALA A 148 -5.65 9.74 -10.00
C ALA A 148 -4.43 9.99 -10.91
N GLY A 149 -4.68 10.20 -12.20
CA GLY A 149 -3.63 10.16 -13.23
C GLY A 149 -3.07 8.73 -13.38
N ASN A 150 -1.76 8.56 -13.17
CA ASN A 150 -1.06 7.25 -13.17
C ASN A 150 -1.07 6.56 -11.79
N TYR A 151 -1.76 7.14 -10.82
CA TYR A 151 -1.88 6.60 -9.47
C TYR A 151 -3.30 6.05 -9.29
N VAL A 152 -3.42 5.03 -8.47
CA VAL A 152 -4.72 4.67 -7.88
C VAL A 152 -4.67 5.08 -6.42
N ILE A 153 -5.78 5.64 -5.96
CA ILE A 153 -5.99 6.00 -4.57
C ILE A 153 -7.16 5.16 -4.09
N ILE A 154 -7.00 4.51 -2.95
CA ILE A 154 -8.09 3.88 -2.23
C ILE A 154 -8.37 4.75 -1.03
N PRO A 155 -9.46 5.52 -1.05
CA PRO A 155 -9.88 6.28 0.12
C PRO A 155 -10.32 5.32 1.22
N ASP A 156 -9.97 5.63 2.46
CA ASP A 156 -10.43 4.87 3.63
C ASP A 156 -11.96 4.94 3.79
N PHE A 157 -12.58 6.06 3.38
CA PHE A 157 -14.02 6.26 3.45
C PHE A 157 -14.61 6.93 2.19
N GLY A 158 -15.82 6.52 1.83
CA GLY A 158 -16.68 7.15 0.82
C GLY A 158 -17.99 7.60 1.45
N PHE A 159 -18.38 8.83 1.17
CA PHE A 159 -19.62 9.44 1.62
C PHE A 159 -20.54 9.65 0.42
N TYR A 160 -21.77 9.18 0.53
CA TYR A 160 -22.77 9.25 -0.52
C TYR A 160 -24.06 9.89 0.00
N LYS A 161 -24.51 10.94 -0.67
CA LYS A 161 -25.79 11.59 -0.38
C LYS A 161 -26.30 12.34 -1.60
N ASP A 162 -27.54 12.11 -2.01
CA ASP A 162 -28.22 12.88 -3.06
C ASP A 162 -27.41 13.04 -4.37
N GLY A 163 -26.69 11.99 -4.78
CA GLY A 163 -25.81 11.99 -5.96
C GLY A 163 -24.45 12.66 -5.76
N ILE A 164 -24.18 13.22 -4.58
CA ILE A 164 -22.88 13.73 -4.17
C ILE A 164 -22.04 12.58 -3.63
N THR A 165 -20.80 12.48 -4.12
CA THR A 165 -19.80 11.52 -3.63
C THR A 165 -18.57 12.28 -3.14
N ILE A 166 -18.17 12.02 -1.90
CA ILE A 166 -16.95 12.59 -1.29
C ILE A 166 -16.07 11.43 -0.83
N PHE A 167 -14.79 11.49 -1.16
CA PHE A 167 -13.81 10.48 -0.76
C PHE A 167 -12.85 11.07 0.26
N LEU A 168 -12.55 10.26 1.28
CA LEU A 168 -11.76 10.66 2.43
C LEU A 168 -10.62 9.68 2.66
N GLU A 169 -9.42 10.24 2.83
CA GLU A 169 -8.22 9.51 3.27
C GLU A 169 -7.76 10.04 4.63
N VAL A 170 -7.49 9.13 5.57
CA VAL A 170 -6.85 9.41 6.85
C VAL A 170 -5.36 9.08 6.74
N VAL A 171 -4.51 10.09 6.60
CA VAL A 171 -3.07 9.88 6.50
C VAL A 171 -2.43 10.06 7.87
N GLY A 172 -1.72 9.03 8.34
CA GLY A 172 -0.91 9.06 9.56
C GLY A 172 0.43 9.79 9.37
N PHE A 173 1.43 9.11 8.80
CA PHE A 173 2.74 9.69 8.50
C PHE A 173 2.77 10.26 7.08
N TRP A 174 3.23 11.50 6.92
CA TRP A 174 3.27 12.17 5.62
C TRP A 174 4.50 13.07 5.44
N THR A 175 4.87 13.30 4.18
CA THR A 175 5.78 14.40 3.79
C THR A 175 5.06 15.32 2.80
N PRO A 176 5.47 16.60 2.68
CA PRO A 176 4.86 17.53 1.74
C PRO A 176 4.85 17.01 0.29
N GLU A 177 5.93 16.37 -0.14
CA GLU A 177 6.08 15.81 -1.49
C GLU A 177 5.10 14.63 -1.72
N TYR A 178 4.93 13.78 -0.71
CA TYR A 178 3.96 12.67 -0.73
C TYR A 178 2.53 13.19 -0.92
N ILE A 179 2.16 14.22 -0.15
CA ILE A 179 0.83 14.82 -0.22
C ILE A 179 0.61 15.53 -1.55
N GLN A 180 1.59 16.27 -2.06
CA GLN A 180 1.47 16.96 -3.36
C GLN A 180 1.24 15.97 -4.51
N LYS A 181 1.93 14.81 -4.51
CA LYS A 181 1.67 13.77 -5.52
C LYS A 181 0.23 13.24 -5.44
N LYS A 182 -0.29 13.04 -4.22
CA LYS A 182 -1.62 12.48 -3.98
C LYS A 182 -2.74 13.47 -4.34
N ILE A 183 -2.59 14.74 -3.99
CA ILE A 183 -3.57 15.81 -4.25
C ILE A 183 -3.61 16.18 -5.73
N ASN A 184 -2.47 16.31 -6.41
CA ASN A 184 -2.43 16.68 -7.82
C ASN A 184 -3.11 15.65 -8.73
N GLY A 185 -3.27 14.41 -8.26
CA GLY A 185 -3.93 13.34 -9.00
C GLY A 185 -5.46 13.32 -8.91
N SER A 186 -6.11 13.95 -7.91
CA SER A 186 -7.54 13.71 -7.65
C SER A 186 -8.33 14.95 -7.25
N LYS A 187 -9.40 15.24 -8.00
CA LYS A 187 -10.28 16.41 -7.82
C LYS A 187 -11.27 16.28 -6.64
N TYR A 188 -11.40 15.10 -6.03
CA TYR A 188 -12.43 14.76 -5.05
C TYR A 188 -11.88 14.11 -3.77
N LEU A 189 -10.56 14.16 -3.56
CA LEU A 189 -9.94 13.55 -2.39
C LEU A 189 -9.78 14.58 -1.27
N LEU A 190 -10.46 14.36 -0.15
CA LEU A 190 -10.23 15.09 1.08
C LEU A 190 -9.22 14.29 1.92
N ILE A 191 -8.12 14.93 2.32
CA ILE A 191 -7.08 14.29 3.16
C ILE A 191 -7.19 14.86 4.56
N ILE A 192 -7.43 14.00 5.55
CA ILE A 192 -7.36 14.35 6.98
C ILE A 192 -6.06 13.83 7.56
N PHE A 193 -5.37 14.72 8.27
CA PHE A 193 -4.14 14.39 8.98
C PHE A 193 -4.47 13.96 10.42
N SER A 194 -4.10 12.74 10.77
CA SER A 194 -4.12 12.30 12.16
C SER A 194 -2.86 12.79 12.88
N TYR A 195 -3.01 13.72 13.83
CA TYR A 195 -1.90 14.12 14.69
C TYR A 195 -1.68 13.06 15.78
N SER A 196 -0.64 12.24 15.63
CA SER A 196 -0.03 11.58 16.78
C SER A 196 0.79 12.62 17.55
N LYS A 197 0.40 12.90 18.80
CA LYS A 197 1.18 13.75 19.73
C LYS A 197 2.48 13.05 20.11
N HIS A 198 3.47 13.00 19.23
CA HIS A 198 4.88 12.88 19.62
C HIS A 198 5.75 13.63 18.60
N HIS A 199 6.14 14.84 19.01
CA HIS A 199 7.25 15.69 18.54
C HIS A 199 7.58 15.70 17.04
N PHE A 200 7.36 16.83 16.37
CA PHE A 200 8.44 17.73 15.88
C PHE A 200 7.84 19.00 15.22
N GLY A 201 8.36 20.16 15.63
CA GLY A 201 8.52 21.40 14.86
C GLY A 201 7.31 22.01 14.12
N SER A 202 6.78 23.10 14.66
CA SER A 202 6.06 24.13 13.90
C SER A 202 6.92 24.64 12.75
N ILE A 203 6.36 24.70 11.54
CA ILE A 203 6.83 25.58 10.47
C ILE A 203 5.62 26.40 10.01
N LYS A 204 5.84 27.72 9.95
CA LYS A 204 4.88 28.76 9.57
C LYS A 204 4.40 28.63 8.12
#